data_AF-A0A7J6RB23-F1
#
_entry.id   AF-A0A7J6RB23-F1
#
_cell.length_a   1.000
_cell.length_b   1.000
_cell.length_c   1.000
_cell.angle_alpha   90.00
_cell.angle_beta   90.00
_cell.angle_gamma   90.00
#
_symmetry.space_group_name_H-M   'P 1'
#
loop_
_entity.id
_entity.type
_entity.pdbx_description
1 polymer ?
#
loop_
_entity_poly.entity_id
_entity_poly.type
_entity_poly.pdbx_seq_one_letter_code
_entity_poly.pdbx_strand_id
1 'polypeptide(L)'
;MLDGHWYEQEYGKDVCKEPGAGCYFCPEDDPCDFEETELPLTRFGDNTTLKSVPRSGSLVLADREAADFDFSVARVVHWGSPSKPHGFFGLSRIPTNSEEYEYSDDSESLIDSLVDHGLIERPSYTFRTDTTQNGFSITGQLTLGEKLDESTAAKH
;
A
#
# COMPACT_ATOMS: atom_id res chain seq x y z
N MET A 1 -9.79 -19.14 0.15
CA MET A 1 -9.43 -18.53 -1.14
C MET A 1 -10.00 -17.12 -1.13
N LEU A 2 -9.14 -16.10 -1.27
CA LEU A 2 -9.62 -14.76 -1.58
C LEU A 2 -9.87 -14.70 -3.09
N ASP A 3 -11.13 -14.65 -3.48
CA ASP A 3 -11.56 -14.26 -4.82
C ASP A 3 -12.25 -12.88 -4.73
N GLY A 4 -12.64 -12.32 -5.87
CA GLY A 4 -13.41 -11.08 -5.88
C GLY A 4 -14.68 -11.15 -5.02
N HIS A 5 -15.27 -12.34 -4.83
CA HIS A 5 -16.47 -12.50 -4.02
C HIS A 5 -16.22 -12.24 -2.52
N TRP A 6 -15.10 -12.72 -1.96
CA TRP A 6 -14.72 -12.37 -0.58
C TRP A 6 -14.55 -10.86 -0.41
N TYR A 7 -13.90 -10.21 -1.38
CA TYR A 7 -13.65 -8.78 -1.32
C TYR A 7 -14.95 -7.97 -1.32
N GLU A 8 -15.92 -8.35 -2.15
CA GLU A 8 -17.26 -7.73 -2.14
C GLU A 8 -18.02 -7.98 -0.83
N GLN A 9 -17.80 -9.10 -0.14
CA GLN A 9 -18.41 -9.32 1.17
C GLN A 9 -17.86 -8.36 2.24
N GLU A 10 -16.56 -8.07 2.21
CA GLU A 10 -15.89 -7.22 3.21
C GLU A 10 -16.10 -5.72 2.94
N TYR A 11 -16.08 -5.31 1.67
CA TYR A 11 -16.07 -3.91 1.25
C TYR A 11 -17.39 -3.44 0.59
N GLY A 12 -18.28 -4.36 0.21
CA GLY A 12 -19.58 -4.06 -0.38
C GLY A 12 -19.77 -4.69 -1.76
N LYS A 13 -21.03 -4.97 -2.10
CA LYS A 13 -21.41 -5.55 -3.39
C LYS A 13 -20.99 -4.65 -4.55
N ASP A 14 -20.57 -5.27 -5.66
CA ASP A 14 -20.17 -4.61 -6.92
C ASP A 14 -18.87 -3.78 -6.84
N VAL A 15 -18.18 -3.74 -5.68
CA VAL A 15 -16.90 -3.04 -5.51
C VAL A 15 -15.86 -3.58 -6.50
N CYS A 16 -15.87 -4.87 -6.81
CA CYS A 16 -14.95 -5.46 -7.78
C CYS A 16 -15.17 -5.02 -9.23
N LYS A 17 -16.27 -4.32 -9.56
CA LYS A 17 -16.48 -3.76 -10.90
C LYS A 17 -15.75 -2.43 -11.08
N GLU A 18 -15.27 -1.82 -10.01
CA GLU A 18 -14.52 -0.58 -10.07
C GLU A 18 -13.05 -0.86 -10.47
N PRO A 19 -12.52 -0.17 -11.50
CA PRO A 19 -11.09 -0.25 -11.82
C PRO A 19 -10.24 0.10 -10.59
N GLY A 20 -9.31 -0.78 -10.20
CA GLY A 20 -8.45 -0.58 -9.03
C GLY A 20 -8.98 -1.14 -7.71
N ALA A 21 -10.15 -1.80 -7.70
CA ALA A 21 -10.80 -2.35 -6.50
C ALA A 21 -10.08 -3.52 -5.80
N GLY A 22 -8.82 -3.82 -6.10
CA GLY A 22 -8.06 -4.86 -5.40
C GLY A 22 -8.47 -6.32 -5.67
N CYS A 23 -9.67 -6.56 -6.19
CA CYS A 23 -10.21 -7.90 -6.44
C CYS A 23 -9.44 -8.70 -7.49
N TYR A 24 -8.61 -8.03 -8.28
CA TYR A 24 -7.88 -8.63 -9.41
C TYR A 24 -6.47 -9.13 -9.04
N PHE A 25 -6.04 -8.97 -7.79
CA PHE A 25 -4.69 -9.37 -7.38
C PHE A 25 -4.54 -10.85 -6.99
N CYS A 26 -5.66 -11.60 -6.97
CA CYS A 26 -5.70 -13.06 -6.80
C CYS A 26 -6.53 -13.68 -7.93
N PRO A 27 -6.00 -13.77 -9.17
CA PRO A 27 -6.73 -14.32 -10.30
C PRO A 27 -7.04 -15.82 -10.11
N GLU A 28 -8.05 -16.34 -10.80
CA GLU A 28 -8.43 -17.77 -10.71
C GLU A 28 -7.28 -18.72 -11.08
N ASP A 29 -6.43 -18.32 -12.02
CA ASP A 29 -5.28 -19.11 -12.48
C ASP A 29 -4.09 -19.07 -11.50
N ASP A 30 -4.05 -18.10 -10.57
CA ASP A 30 -3.05 -17.99 -9.50
C ASP A 30 -3.69 -17.45 -8.21
N PRO A 31 -4.52 -18.27 -7.53
CA PRO A 31 -5.29 -17.83 -6.38
C PRO A 31 -4.36 -17.61 -5.17
N CYS A 32 -4.74 -16.66 -4.32
CA CYS A 32 -4.02 -16.46 -3.06
C CYS A 32 -4.43 -17.51 -2.03
N ASP A 33 -3.47 -18.33 -1.59
CA ASP A 33 -3.64 -19.26 -0.49
C ASP A 33 -3.25 -18.60 0.83
N PHE A 34 -4.23 -18.34 1.69
CA PHE A 34 -4.02 -17.76 3.01
C PHE A 34 -4.02 -18.80 4.14
N GLU A 35 -4.22 -20.07 3.82
CA GLU A 35 -4.24 -21.15 4.81
C GLU A 35 -2.82 -21.68 5.10
N GLU A 36 -1.82 -21.26 4.33
CA GLU A 36 -0.40 -21.51 4.62
C GLU A 36 -0.01 -20.92 5.99
N THR A 37 0.66 -21.74 6.81
CA THR A 37 1.01 -21.40 8.20
C THR A 37 2.17 -20.42 8.33
N GLU A 38 2.96 -20.21 7.28
CA GLU A 38 4.20 -19.40 7.31
C GLU A 38 4.05 -18.03 6.62
N LEU A 39 2.83 -17.59 6.32
CA LEU A 39 2.64 -16.28 5.70
C LEU A 39 2.95 -15.13 6.67
N PRO A 40 3.55 -14.04 6.18
CA PRO A 40 3.81 -12.84 6.97
C PRO A 40 2.55 -12.28 7.64
N LEU A 41 2.68 -11.92 8.91
CA LEU A 41 1.68 -11.19 9.68
C LEU A 41 2.16 -9.76 9.93
N THR A 42 1.41 -8.78 9.47
CA THR A 42 1.66 -7.37 9.77
C THR A 42 0.69 -6.91 10.85
N ARG A 43 1.22 -6.37 11.95
CA ARG A 43 0.43 -5.69 12.98
C ARG A 43 0.68 -4.19 12.91
N PHE A 44 -0.37 -3.40 12.95
CA PHE A 44 -0.27 -1.95 13.00
C PHE A 44 -0.52 -1.45 14.43
N GLY A 45 -0.08 -0.22 14.70
CA GLY A 45 -0.24 0.40 16.03
C GLY A 45 -1.69 0.63 16.46
N ASP A 46 -2.66 0.51 15.55
CA ASP A 46 -4.10 0.54 15.86
C ASP A 46 -4.67 -0.86 16.19
N ASN A 47 -3.84 -1.91 16.22
CA ASN A 47 -4.17 -3.33 16.31
C ASN A 47 -4.73 -3.96 15.03
N THR A 48 -4.77 -3.24 13.90
CA THR A 48 -5.08 -3.88 12.62
C THR A 48 -4.04 -4.97 12.34
N THR A 49 -4.52 -6.17 12.02
CA THR A 49 -3.68 -7.33 11.73
C THR A 49 -4.00 -7.86 10.34
N LEU A 50 -2.96 -7.95 9.52
CA LEU A 50 -3.02 -8.45 8.15
C LEU A 50 -2.21 -9.72 8.02
N LYS A 51 -2.70 -10.67 7.22
CA LYS A 51 -1.94 -11.82 6.74
C LYS A 51 -1.73 -11.64 5.23
N SER A 52 -0.49 -11.73 4.77
CA SER A 52 -0.13 -11.28 3.43
C SER A 52 0.48 -12.38 2.57
N VAL A 53 0.15 -12.37 1.27
CA VAL A 53 0.77 -13.23 0.25
C VAL A 53 1.57 -12.32 -0.69
N PRO A 54 2.88 -12.58 -0.88
CA PRO A 54 3.69 -11.80 -1.82
C PRO A 54 3.28 -12.08 -3.27
N ARG A 55 3.31 -11.02 -4.10
CA ARG A 55 2.99 -11.02 -5.53
C ARG A 55 3.90 -10.05 -6.26
N SER A 56 4.00 -10.19 -7.57
CA SER A 56 4.62 -9.20 -8.46
C SER A 56 3.66 -8.81 -9.57
N GLY A 57 3.79 -7.59 -10.10
CA GLY A 57 2.91 -7.09 -11.16
C GLY A 57 3.35 -5.73 -11.69
N SER A 58 2.53 -5.11 -12.56
CA SER A 58 2.82 -3.76 -13.03
C SER A 58 2.35 -2.70 -12.03
N LEU A 59 3.23 -1.75 -11.69
CA LEU A 59 2.89 -0.53 -10.98
C LEU A 59 2.89 0.65 -11.96
N VAL A 60 1.77 1.36 -12.03
CA VAL A 60 1.66 2.62 -12.77
C VAL A 60 1.53 3.77 -11.79
N LEU A 61 2.48 4.70 -11.83
CA LEU A 61 2.46 5.96 -11.08
C LEU A 61 2.46 7.13 -12.06
N ALA A 62 1.36 7.88 -12.09
CA ALA A 62 1.12 8.93 -13.07
C ALA A 62 1.30 8.43 -14.51
N ASP A 63 2.37 8.84 -15.19
CA ASP A 63 2.70 8.51 -16.58
C ASP A 63 3.85 7.49 -16.71
N ARG A 64 4.31 6.91 -15.60
CA ARG A 64 5.41 5.93 -15.56
C ARG A 64 4.89 4.56 -15.14
N GLU A 65 5.43 3.52 -15.76
CA GLU A 65 5.10 2.12 -15.47
C GLU A 65 6.37 1.34 -15.16
N ALA A 66 6.30 0.48 -14.14
CA ALA A 66 7.28 -0.54 -13.84
C ALA A 66 6.61 -1.91 -13.90
N ALA A 67 7.18 -2.83 -14.67
CA ALA A 67 6.82 -4.24 -14.61
C ALA A 67 7.53 -4.91 -13.43
N ASP A 68 7.05 -6.10 -13.06
CA ASP A 68 7.64 -6.97 -12.03
C ASP A 68 7.87 -6.25 -10.68
N PHE A 69 6.97 -5.33 -10.33
CA PHE A 69 6.97 -4.61 -9.07
C PHE A 69 6.41 -5.50 -7.96
N ASP A 70 7.19 -5.68 -6.90
CA ASP A 70 6.79 -6.50 -5.75
C ASP A 70 5.72 -5.80 -4.89
N PHE A 71 4.68 -6.53 -4.54
CA PHE A 71 3.64 -6.09 -3.63
C PHE A 71 3.09 -7.26 -2.81
N SER A 72 2.17 -6.99 -1.90
CA SER A 72 1.52 -8.01 -1.09
C SER A 72 0.01 -7.87 -1.16
N VAL A 73 -0.67 -9.01 -1.36
CA VAL A 73 -2.11 -9.09 -1.20
C VAL A 73 -2.42 -9.53 0.21
N ALA A 74 -3.18 -8.71 0.93
CA ALA A 74 -3.47 -8.95 2.33
C ALA A 74 -4.91 -9.40 2.55
N ARG A 75 -5.07 -10.40 3.41
CA ARG A 75 -6.31 -10.70 4.10
C ARG A 75 -6.30 -10.01 5.46
N VAL A 76 -7.38 -9.32 5.77
CA VAL A 76 -7.55 -8.76 7.11
C VAL A 76 -7.92 -9.89 8.07
N VAL A 77 -7.13 -10.03 9.14
CA VAL A 77 -7.42 -10.93 10.26
C VAL A 77 -8.26 -10.18 11.30
N HIS A 78 -7.91 -8.92 11.55
CA HIS A 78 -8.61 -8.04 12.49
C HIS A 78 -8.46 -6.58 12.08
N TRP A 79 -9.55 -5.82 12.16
CA TRP A 79 -9.51 -4.36 12.04
C TRP A 79 -9.45 -3.72 13.43
N GLY A 80 -8.42 -2.89 13.64
CA GLY A 80 -8.27 -2.08 14.83
C GLY A 80 -9.06 -0.76 14.81
N SER A 81 -9.49 -0.34 13.61
CA SER A 81 -10.18 0.92 13.34
C SER A 81 -11.48 0.68 12.56
N PRO A 82 -12.52 1.52 12.71
CA PRO A 82 -13.72 1.44 11.87
C PRO A 82 -13.46 1.85 10.41
N SER A 83 -12.36 2.55 10.12
CA SER A 83 -11.95 2.85 8.76
C SER A 83 -11.29 1.63 8.12
N LYS A 84 -11.82 1.17 6.98
CA LYS A 84 -11.34 0.00 6.25
C LYS A 84 -10.70 0.42 4.93
N PRO A 85 -9.40 0.77 4.91
CA PRO A 85 -8.72 1.06 3.66
C PRO A 85 -8.67 -0.20 2.77
N HIS A 86 -8.62 0.03 1.46
CA HIS A 86 -8.48 -1.03 0.47
C HIS A 86 -7.04 -1.57 0.35
N GLY A 87 -6.06 -0.80 0.85
CA GLY A 87 -4.64 -1.15 0.85
C GLY A 87 -3.81 -0.08 1.52
N PHE A 88 -2.50 -0.34 1.63
CA PHE A 88 -1.53 0.57 2.21
C PHE A 88 -0.44 0.88 1.18
N PHE A 89 -0.05 2.15 1.09
CA PHE A 89 1.11 2.58 0.30
C PHE A 89 2.21 2.99 1.27
N GLY A 90 3.03 2.02 1.68
CA GLY A 90 4.01 2.18 2.76
C GLY A 90 5.28 2.89 2.32
N LEU A 91 5.41 4.18 2.62
CA LEU A 91 6.59 4.99 2.25
C LEU A 91 7.76 4.93 3.25
N SER A 92 7.52 4.37 4.44
CA SER A 92 8.52 4.29 5.50
C SER A 92 9.48 3.12 5.27
N ARG A 93 10.77 3.35 5.54
CA ARG A 93 11.70 2.26 5.83
C ARG A 93 11.23 1.54 7.10
N ILE A 94 10.93 0.25 6.98
CA ILE A 94 10.61 -0.57 8.14
C ILE A 94 11.93 -0.77 8.91
N PRO A 95 12.02 -0.36 10.20
CA PRO A 95 13.23 -0.61 10.97
C PRO A 95 13.41 -2.13 11.17
N THR A 96 14.59 -2.65 10.82
CA THR A 96 14.96 -4.08 10.95
C THR A 96 15.06 -4.60 12.39
N ASN A 97 14.90 -3.73 13.40
CA ASN A 97 15.21 -4.06 14.81
C ASN A 97 14.01 -4.19 15.75
N SER A 98 12.79 -4.33 15.23
CA SER A 98 11.66 -4.64 16.10
C SER A 98 11.56 -6.14 16.32
N GLU A 99 11.94 -6.61 17.52
CA GLU A 99 11.76 -8.00 18.01
C GLU A 99 10.30 -8.52 17.89
N GLU A 100 9.36 -7.65 17.52
CA GLU A 100 7.93 -7.92 17.35
C GLU A 100 7.52 -8.27 15.89
N TYR A 101 8.42 -8.08 14.92
CA TYR A 101 8.13 -8.26 13.50
C TYR A 101 9.22 -9.12 12.86
N GLU A 102 8.92 -10.40 12.61
CA GLU A 102 9.72 -11.25 11.71
C GLU A 102 9.47 -10.81 10.26
N TYR A 103 10.05 -9.66 9.89
CA TYR A 103 10.28 -9.35 8.48
C TYR A 103 11.72 -9.68 8.17
N SER A 104 11.95 -10.43 7.09
CA SER A 104 13.30 -10.75 6.60
C SER A 104 14.12 -9.48 6.46
N ASP A 105 15.37 -9.53 6.92
CA ASP A 105 16.37 -8.46 7.06
C ASP A 105 16.64 -7.56 5.83
N ASP A 106 15.97 -7.80 4.70
CA ASP A 106 16.25 -7.19 3.39
C ASP A 106 15.02 -6.54 2.73
N SER A 107 13.94 -6.23 3.46
CA SER A 107 12.79 -5.54 2.85
C SER A 107 13.16 -4.09 2.47
N GLU A 108 13.50 -3.89 1.21
CA GLU A 108 13.72 -2.58 0.62
C GLU A 108 12.48 -1.70 0.86
N SER A 109 12.69 -0.42 1.20
CA SER A 109 11.57 0.52 1.31
C SER A 109 10.93 0.72 -0.05
N LEU A 110 9.61 0.87 -0.09
CA LEU A 110 8.89 1.20 -1.32
C LEU A 110 9.56 2.36 -2.07
N ILE A 111 10.02 3.39 -1.36
CA ILE A 111 10.69 4.55 -1.97
C ILE A 111 12.00 4.16 -2.65
N ASP A 112 12.76 3.24 -2.07
CA ASP A 112 14.00 2.75 -2.65
C ASP A 112 13.67 1.89 -3.89
N SER A 113 12.67 1.00 -3.79
CA SER A 113 12.19 0.22 -4.95
C SER A 113 11.63 1.10 -6.09
N LEU A 114 10.97 2.23 -5.78
CA LEU A 114 10.54 3.19 -6.80
C LEU A 114 11.71 3.81 -7.56
N VAL A 115 12.87 4.00 -6.91
CA VAL A 115 14.09 4.49 -7.56
C VAL A 115 14.70 3.39 -8.44
N ASP A 116 14.78 2.17 -7.91
CA ASP A 116 15.38 1.03 -8.58
C ASP A 116 14.62 0.62 -9.85
N HIS A 117 13.29 0.74 -9.82
CA HIS A 117 12.44 0.56 -11.00
C HIS A 117 12.36 1.81 -11.91
N GLY A 118 13.10 2.89 -11.61
CA GLY A 118 13.14 4.11 -12.43
C GLY A 118 11.84 4.93 -12.42
N LEU A 119 10.92 4.65 -11.50
CA LEU A 119 9.66 5.39 -11.35
C LEU A 119 9.92 6.79 -10.79
N ILE A 120 10.91 6.95 -9.92
CA ILE A 120 11.33 8.25 -9.38
C ILE A 120 12.85 8.39 -9.44
N GLU A 121 13.35 9.63 -9.49
CA GLU A 121 14.79 9.86 -9.65
C GLU A 121 15.56 9.77 -8.32
N ARG A 122 14.87 9.92 -7.18
CA ARG A 122 15.46 10.05 -5.85
C ARG A 122 14.54 9.51 -4.76
N PRO A 123 15.11 9.01 -3.64
CA PRO A 123 14.32 8.50 -2.54
C PRO A 123 13.77 9.64 -1.66
N SER A 124 12.82 10.42 -2.19
CA SER A 124 12.18 11.53 -1.49
C SER A 124 10.68 11.54 -1.72
N TYR A 125 9.95 12.08 -0.74
CA TYR A 125 8.52 12.34 -0.87
C TYR A 125 8.13 13.59 -0.08
N THR A 126 7.08 14.26 -0.53
CA THR A 126 6.42 15.34 0.19
C THR A 126 4.93 15.05 0.24
N PHE A 127 4.35 15.14 1.43
CA PHE A 127 2.91 15.01 1.63
C PHE A 127 2.35 16.35 2.11
N ARG A 128 1.42 16.90 1.34
CA ARG A 128 0.69 18.12 1.67
C ARG A 128 -0.78 17.78 1.84
N THR A 129 -1.37 18.14 2.96
CA THR A 129 -2.82 18.04 3.19
C THR A 129 -3.44 19.42 3.19
N ASP A 130 -4.56 19.56 2.51
CA ASP A 130 -5.41 20.74 2.57
C ASP A 130 -6.67 20.36 3.34
N THR A 131 -6.82 20.91 4.55
CA THR A 131 -8.00 20.64 5.40
C THR A 131 -9.05 21.72 5.18
N THR A 132 -10.17 21.38 4.56
CA THR A 132 -11.29 22.34 4.44
C THR A 132 -12.28 22.10 5.58
N GLN A 133 -12.49 23.10 6.45
CA GLN A 133 -13.33 22.96 7.66
C GLN A 133 -14.85 22.91 7.39
N ASN A 134 -15.31 23.14 6.16
CA ASN A 134 -16.74 23.16 5.83
C ASN A 134 -17.11 21.98 4.92
N GLY A 135 -17.36 20.83 5.54
CA GLY A 135 -17.76 19.59 4.87
C GLY A 135 -16.60 18.63 4.74
N PHE A 136 -16.53 17.68 5.68
CA PHE A 136 -15.46 16.69 5.90
C PHE A 136 -14.90 16.08 4.60
N SER A 137 -13.90 16.74 4.04
CA SER A 137 -13.01 16.18 3.03
C SER A 137 -11.60 16.67 3.33
N ILE A 138 -10.69 15.73 3.53
CA ILE A 138 -9.25 15.99 3.59
C ILE A 138 -8.73 15.64 2.21
N THR A 139 -8.37 16.65 1.44
CA THR A 139 -7.66 16.46 0.18
C THR A 139 -6.17 16.62 0.42
N GLY A 140 -5.34 16.03 -0.44
CA GLY A 140 -3.90 16.18 -0.32
C GLY A 140 -3.17 15.87 -1.62
N GLN A 141 -1.89 16.18 -1.62
CA GLN A 141 -0.96 15.90 -2.70
C GLN A 141 0.22 15.12 -2.12
N LEU A 142 0.51 13.97 -2.73
CA LEU A 142 1.74 13.22 -2.53
C LEU A 142 2.64 13.47 -3.75
N THR A 143 3.80 14.07 -3.53
CA THR A 143 4.84 14.26 -4.53
C THR A 143 5.98 13.29 -4.23
N LEU A 144 6.50 12.61 -5.25
CA LEU A 144 7.58 11.62 -5.13
C LEU A 144 8.79 12.05 -5.97
N GLY A 145 10.00 11.91 -5.44
CA GLY A 145 11.26 12.12 -6.18
C GLY A 145 11.63 13.55 -6.52
N GLU A 146 10.75 14.54 -6.32
CA GLU A 146 11.06 15.94 -6.63
C GLU A 146 11.95 16.60 -5.56
N LYS A 147 12.77 17.56 -6.02
CA LYS A 147 13.49 18.48 -5.15
C LYS A 147 12.52 19.62 -4.79
N LEU A 148 12.22 19.79 -3.49
CA LEU A 148 11.54 20.99 -3.04
C LEU A 148 12.42 22.20 -3.37
N ASP A 149 11.98 23.05 -4.30
CA ASP A 149 12.57 24.38 -4.44
C ASP A 149 12.28 25.14 -3.15
N GLU A 150 13.34 25.52 -2.43
CA GLU A 150 13.31 26.23 -1.13
C GLU A 150 12.45 27.51 -1.17
N SER A 151 12.16 28.04 -2.35
CA SER A 151 11.27 29.19 -2.56
C SER A 151 9.79 28.92 -2.25
N THR A 152 9.36 27.65 -2.25
CA THR A 152 7.96 27.26 -2.03
C THR A 152 7.67 26.93 -0.56
N ALA A 153 8.70 26.60 0.22
CA ALA A 153 8.59 26.33 1.66
C ALA A 153 8.46 27.60 2.51
N ALA A 154 8.74 28.78 1.96
CA ALA A 154 8.81 30.06 2.67
C ALA A 154 7.56 30.96 2.48
N LYS A 155 6.43 30.40 2.07
CA LYS A 155 5.13 31.11 2.12
C LYS A 155 4.17 30.33 2.99
N HIS A 156 4.26 30.50 4.30
CA HIS A 156 3.12 30.60 5.23
C HIS A 156 3.59 31.02 6.62
#